data_AF-A0A497EZP9-F1
#
_entry.id   AF-A0A497EZP9-F1
#
_cell.length_a   1.000
_cell.length_b   1.000
_cell.length_c   1.000
_cell.angle_alpha   90.00
_cell.angle_beta   90.00
_cell.angle_gamma   90.00
#
_symmetry.space_group_name_H-M   'P 1'
#
loop_
_entity.id
_entity.type
_entity.pdbx_description
1 polymer ?
#
loop_
_entity_poly.entity_id
_entity_poly.type
_entity_poly.pdbx_seq_one_letter_code
_entity_poly.pdbx_strand_id
1 'polypeptide(L)'
;MFKEGVRSLAEGLALPSEALEKQALSLVEQSGERGLLQCDLWKLLKTDSREGSRIVSKLEKKGLIKREPVLHNGRKTFRIVLVKKPELKISISSIRGIPCFSCLNIHRCGIGQPISPVTCKELNEYLEAEASKLDS
;
A
#
# COMPACT_ATOMS: atom_id res chain seq x y z
N MET A 1 -45.27 8.42 -4.72
CA MET A 1 -45.32 7.82 -3.37
C MET A 1 -43.86 7.63 -2.93
N PHE A 2 -43.11 8.62 -2.43
CA PHE A 2 -43.28 9.36 -1.17
C PHE A 2 -43.74 8.47 -0.02
N LYS A 3 -42.81 8.02 0.82
CA LYS A 3 -42.40 8.67 2.09
C LYS A 3 -41.09 8.03 2.57
N GLU A 4 -40.00 8.79 2.62
CA GLU A 4 -39.51 9.55 3.80
C GLU A 4 -38.86 8.63 4.84
N GLY A 5 -37.57 8.87 5.13
CA GLY A 5 -36.93 8.08 6.17
C GLY A 5 -35.50 8.38 6.56
N VAL A 6 -34.77 9.35 5.99
CA VAL A 6 -33.57 9.89 6.67
C VAL A 6 -33.47 11.39 6.40
N ARG A 7 -34.12 12.14 7.28
CA ARG A 7 -34.04 13.59 7.38
C ARG A 7 -32.71 13.93 8.05
N SER A 8 -31.82 14.58 7.29
CA SER A 8 -30.89 15.63 7.71
C SER A 8 -30.54 15.70 9.20
N LEU A 9 -29.32 15.23 9.56
CA LEU A 9 -28.48 15.82 10.62
C LEU A 9 -27.01 15.43 10.38
N ALA A 10 -26.31 16.18 9.53
CA ALA A 10 -24.84 16.19 9.50
C ALA A 10 -24.32 17.54 9.00
N GLU A 11 -24.85 18.63 9.57
CA GLU A 11 -24.17 19.92 9.58
C GLU A 11 -23.22 19.92 10.79
N GLY A 12 -21.91 20.09 10.55
CA GLY A 12 -21.00 20.62 11.55
C GLY A 12 -20.06 19.67 12.31
N LEU A 13 -19.85 18.42 11.89
CA LEU A 13 -18.80 17.58 12.49
C LEU A 13 -17.55 17.58 11.61
N ALA A 14 -16.55 18.37 12.02
CA ALA A 14 -15.19 18.22 11.53
C ALA A 14 -14.71 16.81 11.90
N LEU A 15 -14.60 15.94 10.89
CA LEU A 15 -14.01 14.62 11.08
C LEU A 15 -12.57 14.78 11.60
N PRO A 16 -12.12 13.91 12.53
CA PRO A 16 -10.72 13.89 12.95
C PRO A 16 -9.79 13.77 11.74
N SER A 17 -8.64 14.45 11.76
CA SER A 17 -7.69 14.47 10.63
C SER A 17 -7.33 13.06 10.12
N GLU A 18 -7.27 12.06 11.01
CA GLU A 18 -7.04 10.65 10.65
C GLU A 18 -8.21 9.98 9.91
N ALA A 19 -9.45 10.33 10.25
CA ALA A 19 -10.63 9.81 9.55
C ALA A 19 -10.70 10.36 8.12
N LEU A 20 -10.38 11.65 7.95
CA LEU A 20 -10.28 12.28 6.63
C LEU A 20 -9.14 11.70 5.80
N GLU A 21 -7.99 11.39 6.41
CA GLU A 21 -6.88 10.69 5.73
C GLU A 21 -7.31 9.32 5.18
N LYS A 22 -7.99 8.51 6.00
CA LYS A 22 -8.50 7.18 5.58
C LYS A 22 -9.54 7.32 4.46
N GLN A 23 -10.45 8.27 4.59
CA GLN A 23 -11.47 8.51 3.56
C GLN A 23 -10.85 9.01 2.25
N ALA A 24 -9.86 9.91 2.33
CA ALA A 24 -9.13 10.38 1.16
C ALA A 24 -8.43 9.23 0.44
N LEU A 25 -7.75 8.36 1.18
CA LEU A 25 -7.10 7.18 0.61
C LEU A 25 -8.10 6.25 -0.07
N SER A 26 -9.24 5.96 0.56
CA SER A 26 -10.28 5.09 -0.01
C SER A 26 -10.88 5.68 -1.31
N LEU A 27 -11.06 7.00 -1.39
CA LEU A 27 -11.53 7.65 -2.62
C LEU A 27 -10.52 7.52 -3.76
N VAL A 28 -9.22 7.66 -3.47
CA VAL A 28 -8.17 7.46 -4.49
C VAL A 28 -8.07 5.98 -4.88
N GLU A 29 -8.23 5.04 -3.94
CA GLU A 29 -8.34 3.59 -4.22
C GLU A 29 -9.49 3.26 -5.17
N GLN A 30 -10.68 3.80 -4.93
CA GLN A 30 -11.84 3.61 -5.79
C GLN A 30 -11.64 4.22 -7.20
N SER A 31 -10.81 5.26 -7.32
CA SER A 31 -10.49 5.87 -8.61
C SER A 31 -9.53 5.03 -9.47
N GLY A 32 -8.84 4.07 -8.86
CA GLY A 32 -7.92 3.16 -9.53
C GLY A 32 -6.76 3.87 -10.24
N GLU A 33 -6.34 3.33 -11.39
CA GLU A 33 -5.21 3.86 -12.17
C GLU A 33 -5.45 5.24 -12.77
N ARG A 34 -6.72 5.63 -12.93
CA ARG A 34 -7.06 6.97 -13.45
C ARG A 34 -6.71 8.07 -12.45
N GLY A 35 -6.59 7.73 -11.16
CA GLY A 35 -6.40 8.68 -10.09
C GLY A 35 -7.56 9.68 -9.98
N LEU A 36 -7.36 10.69 -9.15
CA LEU A 36 -8.39 11.68 -8.82
C LEU A 36 -7.81 13.10 -8.87
N LEU A 37 -8.52 14.04 -9.49
CA LEU A 37 -8.05 15.42 -9.56
C LEU A 37 -8.11 16.08 -8.18
N GLN A 38 -7.10 16.87 -7.83
CA GLN A 38 -7.01 17.54 -6.53
C GLN A 38 -8.28 18.35 -6.19
N CYS A 39 -8.84 19.07 -7.17
CA CYS A 39 -10.09 19.83 -7.00
C CYS A 39 -11.30 18.95 -6.70
N ASP A 40 -11.37 17.75 -7.26
CA ASP A 40 -12.49 16.84 -7.05
C ASP A 40 -12.34 16.10 -5.71
N LEU A 41 -11.11 15.86 -5.25
CA LEU A 41 -10.86 15.27 -3.95
C LEU A 41 -11.43 16.16 -2.83
N TRP A 42 -11.25 17.48 -2.94
CA TRP A 42 -11.79 18.44 -1.97
C TRP A 42 -13.31 18.42 -1.91
N LYS A 43 -13.96 18.38 -3.08
CA LYS A 43 -15.43 18.33 -3.18
C LYS A 43 -15.98 17.04 -2.55
N LEU A 44 -15.32 15.91 -2.80
CA LEU A 44 -15.73 14.61 -2.26
C LEU A 44 -15.49 14.49 -0.75
N LEU A 45 -14.39 15.06 -0.25
CA LEU A 45 -14.07 15.10 1.18
C LEU A 45 -14.82 16.19 1.94
N LYS A 46 -15.56 17.07 1.25
CA LYS A 46 -16.23 18.25 1.81
C LYS A 46 -15.28 19.10 2.67
N THR A 47 -14.03 19.23 2.22
CA THR A 47 -12.96 19.96 2.93
C THR A 47 -12.50 21.16 2.14
N ASP A 48 -11.88 22.12 2.83
CA ASP A 48 -11.21 23.24 2.19
C ASP A 48 -9.87 22.82 1.55
N SER A 49 -9.31 23.70 0.72
CA SER A 49 -8.03 23.45 0.04
C SER A 49 -6.84 23.32 1.00
N ARG A 50 -6.92 23.89 2.20
CA ARG A 50 -5.83 23.96 3.16
C ARG A 50 -5.69 22.64 3.92
N GLU A 51 -6.79 22.17 4.51
CA GLU A 51 -6.88 20.90 5.21
C GLU A 51 -6.74 19.74 4.23
N GLY A 52 -7.36 19.86 3.05
CA GLY A 52 -7.16 18.92 1.97
C GLY A 52 -5.69 18.77 1.57
N SER A 53 -5.01 19.89 1.30
CA SER A 53 -3.58 19.87 0.92
C SER A 53 -2.71 19.28 2.03
N ARG A 54 -3.08 19.51 3.30
CA ARG A 54 -2.40 18.92 4.46
C ARG A 54 -2.54 17.40 4.49
N ILE A 55 -3.74 16.88 4.26
CA ILE A 55 -4.03 15.43 4.18
C ILE A 55 -3.22 14.78 3.05
N VAL A 56 -3.27 15.35 1.85
CA VAL A 56 -2.55 14.80 0.69
C VAL A 56 -1.03 14.82 0.94
N SER A 57 -0.51 15.89 1.55
CA SER A 57 0.92 15.98 1.89
C SER A 57 1.34 14.93 2.92
N LYS A 58 0.48 14.57 3.87
CA LYS A 58 0.75 13.48 4.82
C LYS A 58 0.73 12.11 4.13
N LEU A 59 -0.26 11.85 3.27
CA LEU A 59 -0.35 10.59 2.53
C LEU A 59 0.82 10.40 1.55
N GLU A 60 1.29 11.50 0.96
CA GLU A 60 2.48 11.54 0.11
C GLU A 60 3.76 11.26 0.91
N LYS A 61 3.92 11.86 2.10
CA LYS A 61 5.02 11.52 3.03
C LYS A 61 5.01 10.06 3.48
N LYS A 62 3.82 9.44 3.60
CA LYS A 62 3.65 8.01 3.90
C LYS A 62 3.93 7.10 2.69
N GLY A 63 4.15 7.67 1.50
CA GLY A 63 4.41 6.92 0.27
C GLY A 63 3.19 6.13 -0.23
N LEU A 64 1.97 6.59 0.10
CA LEU A 64 0.72 5.94 -0.32
C LEU A 64 0.15 6.53 -1.61
N ILE A 65 0.39 7.82 -1.84
CA ILE A 65 -0.10 8.55 -3.01
C ILE A 65 1.02 9.40 -3.63
N LYS A 66 0.85 9.76 -4.90
CA LYS A 66 1.74 10.66 -5.64
C LYS A 66 0.91 11.72 -6.37
N ARG A 67 1.46 12.92 -6.52
CA ARG A 67 0.88 13.98 -7.35
C ARG A 67 1.55 13.98 -8.72
N GLU A 68 0.73 13.99 -9.76
CA GLU A 68 1.17 14.12 -11.14
C GLU A 68 0.63 15.43 -11.72
N PRO A 69 1.48 16.30 -12.29
CA PRO A 69 1.03 17.54 -12.91
C PRO A 69 0.23 17.22 -14.17
N VAL A 70 -0.99 17.74 -14.26
CA VAL A 70 -1.90 17.51 -15.39
C VAL A 70 -2.53 18.84 -15.82
N LEU A 71 -2.68 19.01 -17.14
CA LEU A 71 -3.47 20.09 -17.70
C LEU A 71 -4.93 19.63 -17.78
N HIS A 72 -5.80 20.29 -17.02
CA HIS A 72 -7.24 20.04 -17.06
C HIS A 72 -7.95 21.34 -17.41
N ASN A 73 -8.67 21.37 -18.53
CA ASN A 73 -9.39 22.54 -19.05
C ASN A 73 -8.52 23.82 -19.11
N GLY A 74 -7.29 23.70 -19.61
CA GLY A 74 -6.35 24.82 -19.74
C GLY A 74 -5.75 25.32 -18.42
N ARG A 75 -6.09 24.72 -17.27
CA ARG A 75 -5.52 25.04 -15.96
C ARG A 75 -4.57 23.92 -15.51
N LYS A 76 -3.41 24.31 -14.97
CA LYS A 76 -2.49 23.39 -14.30
C LYS A 76 -3.14 22.91 -13.01
N THR A 77 -3.30 21.60 -12.87
CA THR A 77 -3.79 20.95 -11.66
C THR A 77 -2.94 19.71 -11.37
N PHE A 78 -3.13 19.11 -10.22
CA PHE A 78 -2.51 17.83 -9.89
C PHE A 78 -3.55 16.73 -9.90
N ARG A 79 -3.16 15.61 -10.51
CA ARG A 79 -3.85 14.33 -10.38
C ARG A 79 -3.18 13.56 -9.25
N ILE A 80 -3.98 13.09 -8.32
CA ILE A 80 -3.56 12.29 -7.19
C ILE A 80 -3.74 10.83 -7.60
N VAL A 81 -2.64 10.10 -7.67
CA VAL A 81 -2.62 8.68 -8.04
C VAL A 81 -2.12 7.87 -6.84
N LEU A 82 -2.60 6.65 -6.71
CA LEU A 82 -2.03 5.72 -5.74
C LEU A 82 -0.61 5.35 -6.14
N VAL A 83 0.27 5.33 -5.15
CA VAL A 83 1.56 4.66 -5.31
C VAL A 83 1.27 3.17 -5.24
N LYS A 84 1.28 2.51 -6.40
CA LYS A 84 1.39 1.05 -6.43
C LYS A 84 2.74 0.70 -5.83
N LYS A 85 2.76 0.38 -4.54
CA LYS A 85 3.82 -0.50 -4.04
C LYS A 85 3.73 -1.76 -4.91
N PRO A 86 4.85 -2.27 -5.44
CA PRO A 86 4.80 -3.58 -6.07
C PRO A 86 4.11 -4.48 -5.05
N GLU A 87 3.00 -5.10 -5.43
CA GLU A 87 2.41 -6.15 -4.63
C GLU A 87 3.50 -7.21 -4.53
N LEU A 88 4.29 -7.15 -3.47
CA LEU A 88 5.15 -8.24 -3.06
C LEU A 88 4.15 -9.32 -2.66
N LYS A 89 3.65 -10.06 -3.66
CA LYS A 89 2.79 -11.23 -3.51
C LYS A 89 3.65 -12.33 -2.91
N ILE A 90 4.08 -12.13 -1.67
CA ILE A 90 4.76 -13.12 -0.88
C ILE A 90 3.65 -14.03 -0.40
N SER A 91 3.38 -15.07 -1.18
CA SER A 91 2.51 -16.14 -0.73
C SER A 91 3.30 -17.07 0.18
N ILE A 92 2.65 -17.65 1.20
CA ILE A 92 3.28 -18.69 2.03
C ILE A 92 3.73 -19.87 1.14
N SER A 93 3.02 -20.12 0.05
CA SER A 93 3.40 -21.12 -0.96
C SER A 93 4.78 -20.86 -1.57
N SER A 94 5.17 -19.59 -1.74
CA SER A 94 6.45 -19.19 -2.31
C SER A 94 7.65 -19.51 -1.40
N ILE A 95 7.44 -19.65 -0.09
CA ILE A 95 8.51 -19.92 0.89
C ILE A 95 8.46 -21.34 1.47
N ARG A 96 7.38 -22.10 1.20
CA ARG A 96 7.20 -23.47 1.72
C ARG A 96 8.27 -24.45 1.22
N GLY A 97 8.86 -24.21 0.05
CA GLY A 97 9.91 -25.06 -0.50
C GLY A 97 11.27 -24.91 0.19
N ILE A 98 11.46 -23.84 0.98
CA ILE A 98 12.75 -23.54 1.61
C ILE A 98 12.90 -24.41 2.87
N PRO A 99 13.94 -25.25 3.00
CA PRO A 99 14.11 -26.16 4.13
C PRO A 99 14.20 -25.41 5.47
N CYS A 100 14.77 -24.20 5.47
CA CYS A 100 14.85 -23.34 6.64
C CYS A 100 13.49 -22.92 7.21
N PHE A 101 12.43 -22.84 6.38
CA PHE A 101 11.11 -22.39 6.82
C PHE A 101 10.47 -23.36 7.82
N SER A 102 10.78 -24.66 7.72
CA SER A 102 10.30 -25.72 8.62
C SER A 102 11.40 -26.30 9.52
N CYS A 103 12.58 -25.69 9.56
CA CYS A 103 13.71 -26.23 10.30
C CYS A 103 13.52 -26.06 11.81
N LEU A 104 13.53 -27.18 12.55
CA LEU A 104 13.37 -27.19 14.01
C LEU A 104 14.54 -26.51 14.75
N ASN A 105 15.71 -26.45 14.11
CA ASN A 105 16.93 -25.88 14.69
C ASN A 105 17.18 -24.43 14.27
N ILE A 106 16.25 -23.79 13.55
CA ILE A 106 16.44 -22.43 13.02
C ILE A 106 16.78 -21.40 14.10
N HIS A 107 16.23 -21.58 15.31
CA HIS A 107 16.47 -20.70 16.47
C HIS A 107 17.92 -20.76 17.00
N ARG A 108 18.69 -21.80 16.65
CA ARG A 108 20.08 -22.00 17.04
C ARG A 108 21.03 -21.95 15.83
N CYS A 109 20.49 -21.73 14.64
CA CYS A 109 21.23 -21.68 13.40
C CYS A 109 21.88 -20.31 13.24
N GLY A 110 23.22 -20.26 13.16
CA GLY A 110 23.96 -19.00 13.06
C GLY A 110 25.38 -19.20 12.56
N ILE A 111 25.97 -18.14 11.99
CA ILE A 111 27.35 -18.19 11.49
C ILE A 111 28.31 -18.44 12.66
N GLY A 112 29.16 -19.46 12.53
CA GLY A 112 30.11 -19.85 13.58
C GLY A 112 29.51 -20.62 14.76
N GLN A 113 28.23 -20.98 14.70
CA GLN A 113 27.60 -21.87 15.69
C GLN A 113 27.76 -23.35 15.27
N PRO A 114 27.60 -24.31 16.21
CA PRO A 114 27.59 -25.73 15.88
C PRO A 114 26.55 -26.09 14.81
N ILE A 115 25.43 -25.37 14.80
CA ILE A 115 24.42 -25.41 13.74
C ILE A 115 24.59 -24.12 12.94
N SER A 116 25.16 -24.22 11.74
CA SER A 116 25.49 -23.08 10.90
C SER A 116 24.83 -23.22 9.53
N PRO A 117 24.30 -22.14 8.95
CA PRO A 117 23.74 -22.18 7.60
C PRO A 117 24.82 -22.49 6.55
N VAL A 118 26.09 -22.18 6.83
CA VAL A 118 27.21 -22.39 5.89
C VAL A 118 27.54 -23.87 5.70
N THR A 119 27.32 -24.69 6.73
CA THR A 119 27.60 -26.13 6.72
C THR A 119 26.32 -26.97 6.66
N CYS A 120 25.16 -26.33 6.43
CA CYS A 120 23.87 -27.00 6.41
C CYS A 120 23.66 -27.76 5.10
N LYS A 121 23.64 -29.09 5.19
CA LYS A 121 23.46 -29.98 4.02
C LYS A 121 22.13 -29.75 3.30
N GLU A 122 21.01 -29.72 4.04
CA GLU A 122 19.68 -29.54 3.47
C GLU A 122 19.54 -28.21 2.71
N LEU A 123 20.15 -27.14 3.25
CA LEU A 123 20.15 -25.84 2.60
C LEU A 123 20.99 -25.85 1.31
N ASN A 124 22.17 -26.47 1.33
CA ASN A 124 23.02 -26.57 0.13
C ASN A 124 22.33 -27.35 -0.99
N GLU A 125 21.76 -28.53 -0.68
CA GLU A 125 21.04 -29.34 -1.67
C GLU A 125 19.88 -28.57 -2.30
N TYR A 126 19.14 -27.80 -1.49
CA TYR A 126 18.08 -26.92 -1.98
C TYR A 126 18.63 -25.82 -2.91
N LEU A 127 19.71 -25.15 -2.51
CA LEU A 127 20.32 -24.08 -3.31
C LEU A 127 20.87 -24.60 -4.65
N GLU A 128 21.51 -25.77 -4.65
CA GLU A 128 22.01 -26.43 -5.87
C GLU A 128 20.85 -26.78 -6.83
N ALA A 129 19.74 -27.29 -6.28
CA ALA A 129 18.54 -27.60 -7.04
C ALA A 129 17.88 -26.34 -7.64
N GLU A 130 17.85 -25.23 -6.91
CA GLU A 130 17.33 -23.94 -7.44
C GLU A 130 18.28 -23.32 -8.46
N ALA A 131 19.60 -23.36 -8.25
CA ALA A 131 20.58 -22.86 -9.19
C ALA A 131 20.48 -23.58 -10.55
N SER A 132 20.34 -24.90 -10.53
CA SER A 132 20.20 -25.72 -11.75
C SER A 132 18.97 -25.33 -12.60
N LYS A 133 17.91 -24.79 -11.98
CA LYS A 133 16.69 -24.33 -12.69
C LYS A 133 16.87 -22.97 -13.37
N LEU A 134 17.85 -22.17 -12.95
CA LEU A 134 18.13 -20.86 -13.53
C LEU A 134 19.05 -20.96 -14.76
N ASP A 135 19.87 -22.00 -14.81
CA ASP A 135 20.78 -22.28 -15.92
C ASP A 135 20.12 -23.10 -17.06
N SER A 136 18.85 -23.50 -16.90
CA SER A 136 18.04 -24.25 -17.88
C SER A 136 16.96 -23.37 -18.52
#